data_AF-S6D2S5-F1
#
_entry.id   AF-S6D2S5-F1
#
_cell.length_a   1.000
_cell.length_b   1.000
_cell.length_c   1.000
_cell.angle_alpha   90.00
_cell.angle_beta   90.00
_cell.angle_gamma   90.00
#
_symmetry.space_group_name_H-M   'P 1'
#
loop_
_entity.id
_entity.type
_entity.pdbx_description
1 polymer ?
#
loop_
_entity_poly.entity_id
_entity_poly.type
_entity_poly.pdbx_seq_one_letter_code
_entity_poly.pdbx_strand_id
1 'polypeptide(L)'
;MEWFERMGIVTRVTDSPATYERNQAYLNWRRIQKLQNRYDKDELLAFLDDAAERDESFAETFGVASPDAVAITTHAADTGRSVESVWQDVSAWKTTRRRITLLERALQTDSDGTVDRRTVA
;
A
#
# COMPACT_ATOMS: atom_id res chain seq x y z
N MET A 1 6.83 22.04 -13.01
CA MET A 1 6.61 21.27 -11.77
C MET A 1 5.90 22.06 -10.67
N GLU A 2 6.02 23.40 -10.63
CA GLU A 2 5.38 24.26 -9.62
C GLU A 2 3.86 24.07 -9.46
N TRP A 3 3.13 23.75 -10.53
CA TRP A 3 1.71 23.39 -10.43
C TRP A 3 1.46 22.12 -9.60
N PHE A 4 2.27 21.08 -9.79
CA PHE A 4 2.16 19.83 -9.03
C PHE A 4 2.58 20.02 -7.57
N GLU A 5 3.56 20.89 -7.32
CA GLU A 5 3.98 21.29 -5.99
C GLU A 5 2.85 22.04 -5.27
N ARG A 6 2.21 23.00 -5.95
CA ARG A 6 1.01 23.70 -5.44
C ARG A 6 -0.14 22.75 -5.11
N MET A 7 -0.34 21.72 -5.92
CA MET A 7 -1.36 20.69 -5.70
C MET A 7 -0.98 19.65 -4.63
N GLY A 8 0.23 19.75 -4.06
CA GLY A 8 0.78 18.85 -3.05
C GLY A 8 1.26 17.50 -3.57
N ILE A 9 1.29 17.30 -4.90
CA ILE A 9 1.62 16.02 -5.54
C ILE A 9 3.12 15.74 -5.51
N VAL A 10 3.94 16.79 -5.58
CA VAL A 10 5.39 16.73 -5.47
C VAL A 10 5.88 17.75 -4.43
N THR A 11 7.09 17.55 -3.95
CA THR A 11 7.78 18.44 -3.02
C THR A 11 9.14 18.76 -3.63
N ARG A 12 9.48 20.06 -3.73
CA ARG A 12 10.81 20.48 -4.18
C ARG A 12 11.85 20.08 -3.13
N VAL A 13 12.97 19.51 -3.58
CA VAL A 13 14.06 19.02 -2.71
C VAL A 13 15.37 19.74 -2.96
N THR A 14 15.60 20.31 -4.16
CA THR A 14 16.74 21.19 -4.43
C THR A 14 16.28 22.45 -5.16
N ASP A 15 17.07 23.51 -5.09
CA ASP A 15 16.74 24.80 -5.70
C ASP A 15 17.46 25.06 -7.04
N SER A 16 18.64 24.47 -7.28
CA SER A 16 19.40 24.67 -8.53
C SER A 16 20.34 23.51 -8.88
N PRO A 17 20.04 22.74 -9.95
CA PRO A 17 18.75 22.73 -10.65
C PRO A 17 17.63 22.30 -9.69
N ALA A 18 16.41 22.80 -9.91
CA ALA A 18 15.29 22.43 -9.06
C ALA A 18 14.89 20.97 -9.31
N THR A 19 15.00 20.12 -8.28
CA THR A 19 14.56 18.73 -8.33
C THR A 19 13.36 18.52 -7.40
N TYR A 20 12.55 17.52 -7.73
CA TYR A 20 11.25 17.29 -7.09
C TYR A 20 11.11 15.80 -6.77
N GLU A 21 10.56 15.53 -5.60
CA GLU A 21 10.18 14.17 -5.19
C GLU A 21 8.66 14.06 -5.09
N ARG A 22 8.13 12.86 -5.35
CA ARG A 22 6.72 12.58 -5.19
C ARG A 22 6.35 12.67 -3.70
N ASN A 23 5.35 13.48 -3.35
CA ASN A 23 4.87 13.58 -1.98
C ASN A 23 4.06 12.33 -1.61
N GLN A 24 4.75 11.30 -1.13
CA GLN A 24 4.13 10.02 -0.81
C GLN A 24 3.15 10.09 0.35
N ALA A 25 3.43 10.95 1.35
CA ALA A 25 2.55 11.13 2.50
C ALA A 25 1.19 11.68 2.07
N TYR A 26 1.18 12.76 1.28
CA TYR A 26 -0.06 13.35 0.77
C TYR A 26 -0.87 12.38 -0.10
N LEU A 27 -0.19 11.65 -1.00
CA LEU A 27 -0.87 10.70 -1.88
C LEU A 27 -1.45 9.50 -1.12
N ASN A 28 -0.78 9.02 -0.07
CA ASN A 28 -1.31 7.97 0.79
C ASN A 28 -2.50 8.48 1.62
N TRP A 29 -2.40 9.67 2.22
CA TRP A 29 -3.50 10.32 2.92
C TRP A 29 -4.74 10.45 2.03
N ARG A 30 -4.56 10.94 0.79
CA ARG A 30 -5.67 11.08 -0.16
C ARG A 30 -6.28 9.73 -0.56
N ARG A 31 -5.49 8.66 -0.57
CA ARG A 31 -5.98 7.30 -0.85
C ARG A 31 -6.78 6.74 0.32
N ILE A 32 -6.35 7.01 1.56
CA ILE A 32 -7.08 6.66 2.78
C ILE A 32 -8.43 7.40 2.82
N GLN A 33 -8.43 8.72 2.62
CA GLN A 33 -9.67 9.51 2.54
C GLN A 33 -10.63 8.95 1.49
N LYS A 34 -10.12 8.50 0.34
CA LYS A 34 -10.95 7.91 -0.71
C LYS A 34 -11.57 6.58 -0.30
N LEU A 35 -10.85 5.75 0.47
CA LEU A 35 -11.36 4.48 1.00
C LEU A 35 -12.51 4.76 1.97
N GLN A 36 -12.30 5.62 2.97
CA GLN A 36 -13.30 5.96 3.99
C GLN A 36 -14.55 6.63 3.41
N ASN A 37 -14.41 7.44 2.36
CA ASN A 37 -15.56 8.10 1.72
C ASN A 37 -16.39 7.16 0.83
N ARG A 38 -15.85 6.01 0.43
CA ARG A 38 -16.49 5.12 -0.55
C ARG A 38 -17.04 3.84 0.05
N TYR A 39 -16.45 3.41 1.16
CA TYR A 39 -16.72 2.11 1.74
C TYR A 39 -17.00 2.27 3.22
N ASP A 40 -17.94 1.49 3.72
CA ASP A 40 -18.17 1.40 5.16
C ASP A 40 -17.11 0.51 5.85
N LYS A 41 -17.20 0.45 7.18
CA LYS A 41 -16.24 -0.30 7.99
C LYS A 41 -16.23 -1.79 7.66
N ASP A 42 -17.39 -2.39 7.42
CA ASP A 42 -17.50 -3.83 7.19
C ASP A 42 -16.95 -4.20 5.81
N GLU A 43 -17.19 -3.36 4.79
CA GLU A 43 -16.54 -3.48 3.48
C GLU A 43 -15.02 -3.34 3.56
N LEU A 44 -14.52 -2.38 4.35
CA LEU A 44 -13.08 -2.20 4.55
C LEU A 44 -12.44 -3.38 5.28
N LEU A 45 -13.13 -3.99 6.24
CA LEU A 45 -12.70 -5.21 6.91
C LEU A 45 -12.67 -6.40 5.95
N ALA A 46 -13.70 -6.58 5.12
CA ALA A 46 -13.70 -7.62 4.10
C ALA A 46 -12.54 -7.47 3.11
N PHE A 47 -12.27 -6.24 2.64
CA PHE A 47 -11.11 -6.00 1.77
C PHE A 47 -9.76 -6.22 2.43
N LEU A 48 -9.69 -6.05 3.76
CA LEU A 48 -8.48 -6.31 4.53
C LEU A 48 -8.25 -7.82 4.65
N ASP A 49 -9.31 -8.58 4.92
CA ASP A 49 -9.30 -10.05 4.97
C ASP A 49 -8.85 -10.64 3.62
N ASP A 50 -9.50 -10.25 2.51
CA ASP A 50 -9.10 -10.66 1.15
C ASP A 50 -7.62 -10.37 0.85
N ALA A 51 -7.11 -9.23 1.32
CA ALA A 51 -5.74 -8.83 1.10
C ALA A 51 -4.77 -9.65 1.97
N ALA A 52 -5.16 -9.99 3.19
CA ALA A 52 -4.39 -10.83 4.10
C ALA A 52 -4.30 -12.28 3.59
N GLU A 53 -5.41 -12.87 3.14
CA GLU A 53 -5.41 -14.21 2.53
C GLU A 53 -4.50 -14.26 1.30
N ARG A 54 -4.56 -13.23 0.45
CA ARG A 54 -3.69 -13.14 -0.72
C ARG A 54 -2.21 -12.98 -0.34
N ASP A 55 -1.93 -12.27 0.75
CA ASP A 55 -0.58 -12.12 1.28
C ASP A 55 0.00 -13.46 1.77
N GLU A 56 -0.82 -14.24 2.49
CA GLU A 56 -0.48 -15.57 2.97
C GLU A 56 -0.26 -16.54 1.80
N SER A 57 -1.12 -16.53 0.80
CA SER A 57 -0.95 -17.36 -0.41
C SER A 57 0.37 -17.10 -1.12
N PHE A 58 0.84 -15.84 -1.18
CA PHE A 58 2.17 -15.55 -1.72
C PHE A 58 3.30 -16.05 -0.80
N ALA A 59 3.14 -15.89 0.53
CA ALA A 59 4.11 -16.38 1.50
C ALA A 59 4.31 -17.91 1.40
N GLU A 60 3.21 -18.64 1.26
CA GLU A 60 3.21 -20.09 1.01
C GLU A 60 3.86 -20.44 -0.33
N THR A 61 3.47 -19.74 -1.40
CA THR A 61 4.01 -19.97 -2.76
C THR A 61 5.53 -19.81 -2.81
N PHE A 62 6.07 -18.80 -2.13
CA PHE A 62 7.50 -18.51 -2.13
C PHE A 62 8.27 -19.14 -0.97
N GLY A 63 7.58 -19.71 0.02
CA GLY A 63 8.20 -20.29 1.21
C GLY A 63 8.94 -19.30 2.10
N VAL A 64 8.58 -18.01 2.04
CA VAL A 64 9.21 -16.94 2.82
C VAL A 64 8.16 -16.01 3.42
N ALA A 65 8.49 -15.28 4.48
CA ALA A 65 7.53 -14.39 5.15
C ALA A 65 7.34 -13.02 4.46
N SER A 66 8.28 -12.61 3.61
CA SER A 66 8.30 -11.29 2.99
C SER A 66 8.70 -11.35 1.51
N PRO A 67 8.08 -10.54 0.64
CA PRO A 67 8.48 -10.46 -0.77
C PRO A 67 9.93 -10.03 -0.97
N ASP A 68 10.55 -9.33 -0.01
CA ASP A 68 11.95 -8.92 -0.10
C ASP A 68 12.93 -10.07 0.17
N ALA A 69 12.45 -11.20 0.73
CA ALA A 69 13.26 -12.39 0.98
C ALA A 69 13.24 -13.38 -0.20
N VAL A 70 12.48 -13.10 -1.27
CA VAL A 70 12.35 -14.02 -2.41
C VAL A 70 13.61 -14.02 -3.27
N ALA A 71 14.27 -15.17 -3.37
CA ALA A 71 15.37 -15.39 -4.31
C ALA A 71 14.81 -15.64 -5.73
N ILE A 72 14.48 -14.55 -6.45
CA ILE A 72 13.75 -14.58 -7.73
C ILE A 72 14.37 -15.55 -8.76
N THR A 73 15.68 -15.48 -8.97
CA THR A 73 16.37 -16.30 -9.98
C THR A 73 16.39 -17.79 -9.60
N THR A 74 16.56 -18.09 -8.32
CA THR A 74 16.54 -19.46 -7.80
C THR A 74 15.14 -20.05 -7.93
N HIS A 75 14.12 -19.32 -7.48
CA HIS A 75 12.74 -19.78 -7.57
C HIS A 75 12.30 -19.98 -9.03
N ALA A 76 12.72 -19.10 -9.95
CA ALA A 76 12.47 -19.26 -11.39
C ALA A 76 13.09 -20.55 -11.94
N ALA A 77 14.34 -20.85 -11.58
CA ALA A 77 15.02 -22.08 -11.99
C ALA A 77 14.34 -23.34 -11.42
N ASP A 78 14.02 -23.34 -10.12
CA ASP A 78 13.44 -24.50 -9.42
C ASP A 78 12.02 -24.83 -9.90
N THR A 79 11.24 -23.82 -10.28
CA THR A 79 9.85 -23.97 -10.76
C THR A 79 9.72 -24.03 -12.27
N GLY A 80 10.82 -23.88 -13.02
CA GLY A 80 10.81 -23.80 -14.48
C GLY A 80 10.06 -22.57 -15.04
N ARG A 81 9.85 -21.54 -14.22
CA ARG A 81 9.18 -20.29 -14.61
C ARG A 81 10.20 -19.27 -15.13
N SER A 82 9.71 -18.29 -15.90
CA SER A 82 10.56 -17.16 -16.29
C SER A 82 10.82 -16.22 -15.11
N VAL A 83 12.00 -15.58 -15.10
CA VAL A 83 12.36 -14.55 -14.11
C VAL A 83 11.32 -13.43 -14.09
N GLU A 84 10.82 -13.00 -15.25
CA GLU A 84 9.78 -11.97 -15.36
C GLU A 84 8.49 -12.40 -14.66
N SER A 85 8.05 -13.64 -14.87
CA SER A 85 6.82 -14.15 -14.25
C SER A 85 6.92 -14.19 -12.73
N VAL A 86 8.07 -14.62 -12.19
CA VAL A 86 8.34 -14.58 -10.75
C VAL A 86 8.41 -13.15 -10.23
N TRP A 87 9.06 -12.24 -10.97
CA TRP A 87 9.14 -10.83 -10.60
C TRP A 87 7.77 -10.15 -10.54
N GLN A 88 6.85 -10.47 -11.45
CA GLN A 88 5.48 -9.98 -11.44
C GLN A 88 4.73 -10.42 -10.18
N ASP A 89 4.86 -11.68 -9.78
CA ASP A 89 4.22 -12.19 -8.56
C ASP A 89 4.78 -11.53 -7.30
N VAL A 90 6.11 -11.38 -7.21
CA VAL A 90 6.74 -10.66 -6.09
C VAL A 90 6.28 -9.21 -6.04
N SER A 91 6.15 -8.55 -7.19
CA SER A 91 5.66 -7.16 -7.28
C SER A 91 4.18 -7.05 -6.91
N ALA A 92 3.37 -8.03 -7.29
CA ALA A 92 1.97 -8.13 -6.87
C ALA A 92 1.88 -8.33 -5.34
N TRP A 93 2.74 -9.18 -4.76
CA TRP A 93 2.80 -9.39 -3.33
C TRP A 93 3.17 -8.11 -2.56
N LYS A 94 4.18 -7.36 -3.02
CA LYS A 94 4.52 -6.03 -2.47
C LYS A 94 3.33 -5.06 -2.53
N THR A 95 2.55 -5.13 -3.61
CA THR A 95 1.35 -4.31 -3.77
C THR A 95 0.24 -4.73 -2.80
N THR A 96 0.06 -6.03 -2.55
CA THR A 96 -0.85 -6.58 -1.54
C THR A 96 -0.49 -6.08 -0.14
N ARG A 97 0.78 -6.19 0.28
CA ARG A 97 1.27 -5.65 1.56
C ARG A 97 0.99 -4.16 1.71
N ARG A 98 1.22 -3.36 0.65
CA ARG A 98 0.88 -1.92 0.64
C ARG A 98 -0.62 -1.67 0.78
N ARG A 99 -1.46 -2.52 0.17
CA ARG A 99 -2.93 -2.41 0.28
C ARG A 99 -3.38 -2.68 1.71
N ILE A 100 -2.86 -3.70 2.37
CA ILE A 100 -3.12 -4.02 3.79
C ILE A 100 -2.87 -2.77 4.65
N THR A 101 -1.67 -2.17 4.56
CA THR A 101 -1.33 -0.97 5.35
C THR A 101 -2.26 0.22 5.10
N LEU A 102 -2.78 0.39 3.88
CA LEU A 102 -3.72 1.47 3.58
C LEU A 102 -5.10 1.21 4.19
N LEU A 103 -5.56 -0.05 4.19
CA LEU A 103 -6.84 -0.46 4.76
C LEU A 103 -6.82 -0.36 6.29
N GLU A 104 -5.75 -0.85 6.93
CA GLU A 104 -5.56 -0.72 8.39
C GLU A 104 -5.59 0.74 8.82
N ARG A 105 -4.92 1.64 8.09
CA ARG A 105 -4.93 3.07 8.37
C ARG A 105 -6.29 3.73 8.17
N ALA A 106 -7.06 3.30 7.16
CA ALA A 106 -8.43 3.76 6.97
C ALA A 106 -9.30 3.39 8.17
N LEU A 107 -9.19 2.14 8.65
CA LEU A 107 -9.93 1.64 9.81
C LEU A 107 -9.52 2.34 11.12
N GLN A 108 -8.22 2.61 11.32
CA GLN A 108 -7.73 3.33 12.52
C GLN A 108 -8.26 4.77 12.57
N THR A 109 -8.23 5.48 11.45
CA THR A 109 -8.67 6.89 11.39
C THR A 109 -10.17 7.03 11.65
N ASP A 110 -10.99 6.08 11.19
CA ASP A 110 -12.43 6.07 11.50
C ASP A 110 -12.69 5.84 12.99
N SER A 111 -11.89 4.99 13.64
CA SER A 111 -12.02 4.76 15.09
C SER A 111 -11.70 6.01 15.90
N ASP A 112 -10.64 6.76 15.57
CA ASP A 112 -10.30 8.03 16.22
C ASP A 112 -11.37 9.12 15.97
N GLY A 113 -11.91 9.20 14.76
CA GLY A 113 -12.98 10.16 14.42
C GLY A 113 -14.33 9.88 15.09
N THR A 114 -14.55 8.65 15.58
CA THR A 114 -15.78 8.26 16.30
C THR A 114 -15.69 8.55 17.80
N VAL A 115 -14.48 8.52 18.38
CA VAL A 115 -14.25 8.80 19.81
C VAL A 115 -14.42 10.29 20.13
N ASP A 116 -14.07 11.18 19.19
CA ASP A 116 -14.19 12.64 19.37
C ASP A 116 -15.66 13.15 19.39
N ARG A 117 -16.61 12.38 18.84
CA ARG A 117 -18.03 12.80 18.79
C ARG A 117 -18.84 12.49 20.06
N ARG A 118 -18.25 11.82 21.06
CA ARG A 118 -18.96 11.39 22.28
C ARG A 118 -18.56 12.15 23.56
N THR A 119 -17.84 13.26 23.43
CA THR A 119 -17.47 14.13 24.57
C THR A 119 -17.88 15.59 24.33
N VAL A 120 -19.17 15.80 24.05
CA VAL A 120 -19.83 17.07 24.33
C VAL A 120 -21.29 16.77 24.67
N ALA A 121 -21.54 16.61 25.97
CA ALA A 121 -22.86 16.63 26.57
C ALA A 121 -22.75 17.42 27.88
#